data_AF-A0A9P5HEF6-F1
#
_entry.id   AF-A0A9P5HEF6-F1
#
_cell.length_a   1.000
_cell.length_b   1.000
_cell.length_c   1.000
_cell.angle_alpha   90.00
_cell.angle_beta   90.00
_cell.angle_gamma   90.00
#
_symmetry.space_group_name_H-M   'P 1'
#
loop_
_entity.id
_entity.type
_entity.pdbx_description
1 polymer ?
#
loop_
_entity_poly.entity_id
_entity_poly.type
_entity_poly.pdbx_seq_one_letter_code
_entity_poly.pdbx_strand_id
1 'polypeptide(L)'
;MGILNWLGLRRSSIWEPYTIIDRFLYSPLTYFAIHFYYLITYLRGPPFYPPRDKPTLRVVCISDTHNQTVTIPHGDILIHAGNHDYWFDPSSRPAEDVRSGAAPDTTGLIYLERRMVTIDIKGRQVSIFGAPDMPKVGDSKFAFQYTEETQPWLGNVPVDTDILVTHCPPEAYESLLSRPHRGLIWDLVPNLAWVGILNMIYYGIRSVLRVWFRLNTRITEGSIMVNAAQVQGNTGKVINRAVIVDI
;
A
#
# COMPACT_ATOMS: atom_id res chain seq x y z
N MET A 1 12.18 -8.67 -32.39
CA MET A 1 12.57 -7.74 -31.31
C MET A 1 12.90 -6.40 -31.94
N GLY A 2 12.20 -5.32 -31.57
CA GLY A 2 12.43 -3.99 -32.16
C GLY A 2 13.61 -3.25 -31.51
N ILE A 3 14.07 -2.16 -32.15
CA ILE A 3 15.17 -1.29 -31.64
C ILE A 3 14.92 -0.83 -30.20
N LEU A 4 13.67 -0.50 -29.85
CA LEU A 4 13.32 -0.08 -28.49
C LEU A 4 13.47 -1.19 -27.45
N ASN A 5 13.23 -2.46 -27.82
CA ASN A 5 13.47 -3.60 -26.93
C ASN A 5 14.98 -3.86 -26.79
N TRP A 6 15.73 -3.72 -27.88
CA TRP A 6 17.19 -3.88 -27.86
C TRP A 6 17.88 -2.81 -27.00
N LEU A 7 17.36 -1.58 -27.00
CA LEU A 7 17.82 -0.48 -26.15
C LEU A 7 17.31 -0.56 -24.70
N GLY A 8 16.53 -1.59 -24.32
CA GLY A 8 15.94 -1.71 -22.98
C GLY A 8 14.87 -0.67 -22.66
N LEU A 9 14.40 0.06 -23.68
CA LEU A 9 13.40 1.12 -23.54
C LEU A 9 11.96 0.59 -23.54
N ARG A 10 11.75 -0.66 -23.94
CA ARG A 10 10.47 -1.38 -23.89
C ARG A 10 10.67 -2.81 -23.40
N ARG A 11 9.66 -3.36 -22.73
CA ARG A 11 9.68 -4.74 -22.24
C ARG A 11 9.88 -5.74 -23.39
N SER A 12 10.72 -6.72 -23.15
CA SER A 12 10.99 -7.81 -24.08
C SER A 12 9.94 -8.91 -24.00
N SER A 13 9.26 -9.01 -22.84
CA SER A 13 8.26 -10.03 -22.51
C SER A 13 7.06 -9.41 -21.80
N ILE A 14 5.88 -10.02 -21.93
CA ILE A 14 4.68 -9.59 -21.19
C ILE A 14 4.81 -9.77 -19.67
N TRP A 15 5.72 -10.63 -19.23
CA TRP A 15 5.99 -10.93 -17.83
C TRP A 15 6.96 -9.93 -17.19
N GLU A 16 7.64 -9.12 -17.99
CA GLU A 16 8.52 -8.06 -17.50
C GLU A 16 7.70 -6.83 -17.08
N PRO A 17 8.16 -6.10 -16.05
CA PRO A 17 7.52 -4.86 -15.62
C PRO A 17 7.57 -3.82 -16.74
N TYR A 18 6.56 -2.95 -16.79
CA TYR A 18 6.49 -1.88 -17.78
C TYR A 18 7.63 -0.88 -17.61
N THR A 19 8.29 -0.53 -18.72
CA THR A 19 9.21 0.61 -18.75
C THR A 19 8.45 1.94 -18.67
N ILE A 20 9.17 3.05 -18.54
CA ILE A 20 8.58 4.40 -18.63
C ILE A 20 7.84 4.59 -19.96
N ILE A 21 8.46 4.16 -21.06
CA ILE A 21 7.86 4.27 -22.39
C ILE A 21 6.64 3.34 -22.52
N ASP A 22 6.72 2.12 -22.00
CA ASP A 22 5.55 1.24 -22.00
C ASP A 22 4.38 1.88 -21.25
N ARG A 23 4.61 2.39 -20.03
CA ARG A 23 3.56 3.07 -19.25
C ARG A 23 2.91 4.21 -20.02
N PHE A 24 3.72 5.05 -20.67
CA PHE A 24 3.22 6.14 -21.51
C PHE A 24 2.41 5.63 -22.71
N LEU A 25 2.93 4.65 -23.47
CA LEU A 25 2.24 4.15 -24.66
C LEU A 25 0.95 3.38 -24.35
N TYR A 26 0.88 2.72 -23.19
CA TYR A 26 -0.29 1.96 -22.76
C TYR A 26 -1.39 2.85 -22.17
N SER A 27 -1.03 3.91 -21.44
CA SER A 27 -2.00 4.85 -20.87
C SER A 27 -1.36 6.23 -20.63
N PRO A 28 -1.30 7.09 -21.66
CA PRO A 28 -0.74 8.44 -21.55
C PRO A 28 -1.46 9.29 -20.49
N LEU A 29 -2.77 9.15 -20.40
CA LEU A 29 -3.59 9.93 -19.48
C LEU A 29 -3.24 9.56 -18.02
N THR A 30 -3.20 8.27 -17.71
CA THR A 30 -2.77 7.77 -16.40
C THR A 30 -1.33 8.14 -16.11
N TYR A 31 -0.44 8.04 -17.10
CA TYR A 31 0.96 8.45 -16.97
C TYR A 31 1.06 9.91 -16.52
N PHE A 32 0.43 10.85 -17.22
CA PHE A 32 0.47 12.26 -16.83
C PHE A 32 -0.22 12.53 -15.50
N ALA A 33 -1.35 11.88 -15.23
CA ALA A 33 -2.05 12.02 -13.96
C ALA A 33 -1.18 11.63 -12.76
N ILE A 34 -0.43 10.52 -12.87
CA ILE A 34 0.49 10.06 -11.81
C ILE A 34 1.63 11.07 -11.60
N HIS A 35 2.25 11.56 -12.69
CA HIS A 35 3.33 12.54 -12.57
C HIS A 35 2.85 13.87 -11.99
N PHE A 36 1.64 14.30 -12.38
CA PHE A 36 1.01 15.48 -11.82
C PHE A 36 0.66 15.29 -10.34
N TYR A 37 0.14 14.12 -9.97
CA TYR A 37 -0.08 13.76 -8.56
C TYR A 37 1.23 13.80 -7.76
N TYR A 38 2.33 13.25 -8.29
CA TYR A 38 3.64 13.34 -7.65
C TYR A 38 4.11 14.78 -7.48
N LEU A 39 3.92 15.64 -8.49
CA LEU A 39 4.22 17.06 -8.38
C LEU A 39 3.38 17.74 -7.27
N ILE A 40 2.08 17.47 -7.21
CA ILE A 40 1.20 17.99 -6.15
C ILE A 40 1.69 17.52 -4.77
N THR A 41 2.00 16.23 -4.61
CA THR A 41 2.49 15.69 -3.33
C THR A 41 3.88 16.23 -2.98
N TYR A 42 4.71 16.56 -3.96
CA TYR A 42 5.99 17.23 -3.73
C TYR A 42 5.77 18.67 -3.20
N LEU A 43 4.84 19.42 -3.80
CA LEU A 43 4.48 20.78 -3.35
C LEU A 43 3.86 20.81 -1.94
N ARG A 44 3.25 19.70 -1.49
CA ARG A 44 2.78 19.55 -0.11
C ARG A 44 3.90 19.77 0.92
N GLY A 45 5.13 19.40 0.59
CA GLY A 45 6.27 19.34 1.52
C GLY A 45 6.60 17.91 1.94
N PRO A 46 7.73 17.70 2.64
CA PRO A 46 8.16 16.37 3.03
C PRO A 46 7.14 15.73 3.97
N PRO A 47 6.90 14.41 3.81
CA PRO A 47 5.82 13.73 4.51
C PRO A 47 6.08 13.55 6.02
N PHE A 48 7.31 13.78 6.45
CA PHE A 48 7.74 13.55 7.83
C PHE A 48 9.06 14.28 8.06
N TYR A 49 9.22 14.87 9.25
CA TYR A 49 10.47 15.46 9.69
C TYR A 49 11.03 14.61 10.86
N PRO A 50 12.14 13.88 10.67
CA PRO A 50 12.75 13.12 11.75
C PRO A 50 13.20 14.06 12.88
N PRO A 51 12.97 13.71 14.15
CA PRO A 51 13.52 14.45 15.28
C PRO A 51 15.05 14.49 15.17
N ARG A 52 15.65 15.68 15.21
CA ARG A 52 17.10 15.87 15.01
C ARG A 52 17.94 15.35 16.18
N ASP A 53 17.32 15.22 17.34
CA ASP A 53 17.91 14.83 18.62
C ASP A 53 17.80 13.33 18.91
N LYS A 54 17.11 12.58 18.06
CA LYS A 54 16.87 11.15 18.27
C LYS A 54 17.53 10.31 17.18
N PRO A 55 17.97 9.08 17.51
CA PRO A 55 18.51 8.18 16.51
C PRO A 55 17.43 7.77 15.49
N THR A 56 17.88 7.51 14.27
CA THR A 56 17.04 6.99 13.19
C THR A 56 16.48 5.61 13.56
N LEU A 57 15.19 5.45 13.31
CA LEU A 57 14.48 4.17 13.36
C LEU A 57 14.38 3.58 11.97
N ARG A 58 14.80 2.33 11.83
CA ARG A 58 14.69 1.58 10.59
C ARG A 58 13.48 0.66 10.64
N VAL A 59 12.47 0.98 9.86
CA VAL A 59 11.26 0.17 9.68
C VAL A 59 11.43 -0.69 8.42
N VAL A 60 11.26 -2.00 8.57
CA VAL A 60 11.30 -2.97 7.48
C VAL A 60 9.87 -3.42 7.22
N CYS A 61 9.38 -3.21 6.00
CA CYS A 61 8.01 -3.53 5.60
C CYS A 61 8.01 -4.66 4.56
N ILE A 62 7.20 -5.68 4.81
CA ILE A 62 6.89 -6.77 3.87
C ILE A 62 5.37 -7.00 3.83
N SER A 63 4.88 -7.48 2.70
CA SER A 63 3.49 -7.91 2.54
C SER A 63 3.40 -9.03 1.50
N ASP A 64 2.31 -9.79 1.56
CA ASP A 64 1.91 -10.75 0.53
C ASP A 64 3.06 -11.68 0.11
N THR A 65 3.61 -12.38 1.10
CA THR A 65 4.70 -13.34 0.89
C THR A 65 4.22 -14.68 0.33
N HIS A 66 2.91 -14.97 0.34
CA HIS A 66 2.29 -16.18 -0.23
C HIS A 66 3.01 -17.48 0.19
N ASN A 67 3.26 -17.63 1.49
CA ASN A 67 4.00 -18.75 2.10
C ASN A 67 5.46 -18.90 1.62
N GLN A 68 6.04 -17.87 0.98
CA GLN A 68 7.45 -17.86 0.59
C GLN A 68 8.32 -17.31 1.72
N THR A 69 9.51 -17.88 1.87
CA THR A 69 10.54 -17.29 2.73
C THR A 69 11.22 -16.14 1.99
N VAL A 70 11.20 -14.95 2.58
CA VAL A 70 11.84 -13.75 2.04
C VAL A 70 13.04 -13.35 2.89
N THR A 71 14.06 -12.77 2.27
CA THR A 71 15.22 -12.25 3.01
C THR A 71 14.86 -10.94 3.69
N ILE A 72 14.97 -10.90 5.03
CA ILE A 72 14.67 -9.73 5.84
C ILE A 72 15.98 -8.98 6.16
N PRO A 73 16.12 -7.71 5.75
CA PRO A 73 17.24 -6.88 6.14
C PRO A 73 17.16 -6.53 7.64
N HIS A 74 18.29 -6.15 8.23
CA HIS A 74 18.32 -5.69 9.62
C HIS A 74 17.51 -4.39 9.77
N GLY A 75 16.64 -4.34 10.78
CA GLY A 75 15.84 -3.18 11.15
C GLY A 75 15.41 -3.23 12.62
N ASP A 76 14.86 -2.11 13.09
CA ASP A 76 14.37 -1.98 14.46
C ASP A 76 12.92 -2.48 14.60
N ILE A 77 12.12 -2.31 13.54
CA ILE A 77 10.72 -2.72 13.47
C ILE A 77 10.52 -3.53 12.20
N LEU A 78 9.94 -4.72 12.30
CA LEU A 78 9.42 -5.49 11.16
C LEU A 78 7.90 -5.39 11.12
N ILE A 79 7.35 -4.88 10.02
CA ILE A 79 5.92 -4.85 9.73
C ILE A 79 5.63 -5.88 8.64
N HIS A 80 4.70 -6.79 8.94
CA HIS A 80 4.14 -7.72 7.96
C HIS A 80 2.64 -7.45 7.82
N ALA A 81 2.17 -7.28 6.58
CA ALA A 81 0.75 -7.15 6.24
C ALA A 81 0.35 -8.17 5.16
N GLY A 82 -0.94 -8.38 4.95
CA GLY A 82 -1.44 -9.30 3.94
C GLY A 82 -2.90 -9.68 4.14
N ASN A 83 -3.43 -10.46 3.20
CA ASN A 83 -4.80 -11.01 3.21
C ASN A 83 -4.83 -12.55 3.30
N HIS A 84 -3.67 -13.19 3.37
CA HIS A 84 -3.52 -14.64 3.50
C HIS A 84 -3.55 -15.13 4.97
N ASP A 85 -3.96 -14.25 5.90
CA ASP A 85 -4.08 -14.49 7.33
C ASP A 85 -5.44 -15.13 7.72
N TYR A 86 -5.94 -16.08 6.92
CA TYR A 86 -7.26 -16.72 7.10
C TYR A 86 -7.44 -17.39 8.46
N TRP A 87 -6.34 -17.79 9.12
CA TRP A 87 -6.44 -18.32 10.47
C TRP A 87 -6.98 -17.26 11.43
N PHE A 88 -6.57 -16.00 11.28
CA PHE A 88 -6.95 -14.92 12.19
C PHE A 88 -8.35 -14.35 11.93
N ASP A 89 -8.95 -14.65 10.79
CA ASP A 89 -10.33 -14.29 10.47
C ASP A 89 -11.24 -15.54 10.53
N PRO A 90 -12.06 -15.70 11.59
CA PRO A 90 -12.95 -16.84 11.73
C PRO A 90 -13.91 -17.05 10.54
N SER A 91 -14.23 -16.00 9.79
CA SER A 91 -15.12 -16.10 8.63
C SER A 91 -14.46 -16.73 7.40
N SER A 92 -13.13 -16.73 7.34
CA SER A 92 -12.34 -17.31 6.26
C SER A 92 -11.54 -18.55 6.66
N ARG A 93 -11.49 -18.88 7.96
CA ARG A 93 -10.75 -20.04 8.49
C ARG A 93 -11.26 -21.38 7.91
N PRO A 94 -10.37 -22.22 7.35
CA PRO A 94 -10.72 -23.55 6.85
C PRO A 94 -11.32 -24.46 7.93
N ALA A 95 -12.25 -25.34 7.54
CA ALA A 95 -12.87 -26.28 8.47
C ALA A 95 -11.88 -27.33 9.02
N GLU A 96 -10.84 -27.67 8.26
CA GLU A 96 -9.75 -28.56 8.71
C GLU A 96 -8.98 -27.96 9.88
N ASP A 97 -8.68 -26.68 9.78
CA ASP A 97 -8.00 -25.86 10.77
C ASP A 97 -8.82 -25.77 12.07
N VAL A 98 -10.12 -25.50 11.95
CA VAL A 98 -11.06 -25.54 13.08
C VAL A 98 -11.08 -26.90 13.76
N ARG A 99 -11.12 -27.99 12.98
CA ARG A 99 -11.12 -29.37 13.52
C ARG A 99 -9.80 -29.75 14.19
N SER A 100 -8.68 -29.29 13.64
CA SER A 100 -7.35 -29.61 14.16
C SER A 100 -7.09 -28.97 15.53
N GLY A 101 -7.69 -27.81 15.79
CA GLY A 101 -7.40 -27.00 16.98
C GLY A 101 -5.97 -26.44 17.02
N ALA A 102 -5.20 -26.57 15.94
CA ALA A 102 -3.84 -26.04 15.85
C ALA A 102 -3.86 -24.51 15.87
N ALA A 103 -3.08 -23.87 16.72
CA ALA A 103 -2.98 -22.40 16.77
C ALA A 103 -1.58 -21.94 16.31
N PRO A 104 -1.49 -20.80 15.60
CA PRO A 104 -0.20 -20.23 15.25
C PRO A 104 0.53 -19.77 16.51
N ASP A 105 1.83 -20.04 16.55
CA ASP A 105 2.70 -19.47 17.56
C ASP A 105 2.93 -17.98 17.25
N THR A 106 2.35 -17.12 18.07
CA THR A 106 2.48 -15.66 17.96
C THR A 106 3.51 -15.10 18.94
N THR A 107 4.31 -15.96 19.57
CA THR A 107 5.37 -15.53 20.49
C THR A 107 6.34 -14.59 19.79
N GLY A 108 6.50 -13.39 20.34
CA GLY A 108 7.35 -12.35 19.76
C GLY A 108 6.68 -11.52 18.66
N LEU A 109 5.39 -11.73 18.39
CA LEU A 109 4.61 -10.94 17.43
C LEU A 109 3.60 -10.04 18.14
N ILE A 110 3.40 -8.83 17.58
CA ILE A 110 2.31 -7.93 17.98
C ILE A 110 1.28 -7.96 16.86
N TYR A 111 0.15 -8.62 17.12
CA TYR A 111 -0.95 -8.73 16.17
C TYR A 111 -1.97 -7.60 16.37
N LEU A 112 -2.12 -6.72 15.37
CA LEU A 112 -2.85 -5.46 15.50
C LEU A 112 -4.37 -5.62 15.31
N GLU A 113 -4.83 -6.08 14.13
CA GLU A 113 -6.26 -6.26 13.78
C GLU A 113 -7.19 -5.12 14.26
N ARG A 114 -7.17 -3.98 13.56
CA ARG A 114 -7.95 -2.77 13.88
C ARG A 114 -7.64 -2.20 15.27
N ARG A 115 -6.45 -2.47 15.80
CA ARG A 115 -5.96 -1.88 17.05
C ARG A 115 -4.66 -1.11 16.82
N MET A 116 -4.42 -0.20 17.76
CA MET A 116 -3.18 0.55 17.87
C MET A 116 -2.28 -0.08 18.92
N VAL A 117 -0.98 -0.07 18.67
CA VAL A 117 0.05 -0.29 19.69
C VAL A 117 0.99 0.91 19.70
N THR A 118 1.42 1.31 20.89
CA THR A 118 2.50 2.28 21.04
C THR A 118 3.70 1.57 21.61
N ILE A 119 4.83 1.68 20.91
CA ILE A 119 6.10 1.04 21.31
C ILE A 119 7.15 2.11 21.56
N ASP A 120 7.99 1.90 22.58
CA ASP A 120 9.17 2.72 22.83
C ASP A 120 10.40 2.04 22.25
N ILE A 121 11.00 2.64 21.22
CA ILE A 121 12.21 2.14 20.59
C ILE A 121 13.20 3.29 20.46
N LYS A 122 14.41 3.08 21.00
CA LYS A 122 15.48 4.09 21.01
C LYS A 122 15.03 5.45 21.57
N GLY A 123 14.17 5.47 22.60
CA GLY A 123 13.66 6.69 23.23
C GLY A 123 12.61 7.43 22.39
N ARG A 124 11.94 6.73 21.48
CA ARG A 124 10.88 7.22 20.62
C ARG A 124 9.64 6.39 20.86
N GLN A 125 8.55 7.05 21.25
CA GLN A 125 7.23 6.45 21.18
C GLN A 125 6.73 6.51 19.74
N VAL A 126 6.33 5.36 19.20
CA VAL A 126 5.77 5.23 17.86
C VAL A 126 4.45 4.49 17.98
N SER A 127 3.38 5.13 17.54
CA SER A 127 2.03 4.56 17.51
C SER A 127 1.75 3.94 16.14
N ILE A 128 1.47 2.63 16.13
CA ILE A 128 1.24 1.84 14.92
C ILE A 128 -0.19 1.32 14.96
N PHE A 129 -0.98 1.62 13.93
CA PHE A 129 -2.35 1.12 13.76
C PHE A 129 -2.42 0.19 12.57
N GLY A 130 -3.00 -1.00 12.76
CA GLY A 130 -3.18 -1.98 11.69
C GLY A 130 -4.63 -2.09 11.23
N ALA A 131 -4.89 -1.88 9.95
CA ALA A 131 -6.20 -2.06 9.31
C ALA A 131 -6.08 -3.17 8.24
N PRO A 132 -6.42 -4.43 8.57
CA PRO A 132 -6.28 -5.56 7.63
C PRO A 132 -7.37 -5.57 6.55
N ASP A 133 -8.33 -4.66 6.64
CA ASP A 133 -9.54 -4.63 5.86
C ASP A 133 -9.31 -4.52 4.36
N MET A 134 -10.01 -5.35 3.60
CA MET A 134 -10.00 -5.32 2.14
C MET A 134 -11.40 -5.39 1.52
N PRO A 135 -11.64 -4.74 0.35
CA PRO A 135 -12.89 -4.94 -0.38
C PRO A 135 -13.12 -6.42 -0.67
N LYS A 136 -14.38 -6.87 -0.69
CA LYS A 136 -14.70 -8.24 -1.05
C LYS A 136 -14.25 -8.56 -2.49
N VAL A 137 -13.20 -9.37 -2.62
CA VAL A 137 -12.61 -9.80 -3.88
C VAL A 137 -12.52 -11.32 -3.93
N GLY A 138 -13.56 -11.96 -4.47
CA GLY A 138 -13.57 -13.40 -4.69
C GLY A 138 -14.35 -14.19 -3.63
N ASP A 139 -13.83 -15.35 -3.25
CA ASP A 139 -14.49 -16.30 -2.36
C ASP A 139 -14.21 -15.99 -0.89
N SER A 140 -14.86 -16.74 0.01
CA SER A 140 -14.75 -16.56 1.46
C SER A 140 -13.39 -16.94 2.02
N LYS A 141 -12.38 -17.26 1.20
CA LYS A 141 -11.06 -17.69 1.67
C LYS A 141 -10.12 -16.52 1.96
N PHE A 142 -10.40 -15.34 1.41
CA PHE A 142 -9.65 -14.13 1.72
C PHE A 142 -10.13 -13.53 3.04
N ALA A 143 -9.18 -13.17 3.89
CA ALA A 143 -9.45 -12.65 5.22
C ALA A 143 -9.87 -11.18 5.20
N PHE A 144 -10.65 -10.76 6.19
CA PHE A 144 -10.97 -9.35 6.50
C PHE A 144 -11.69 -8.61 5.36
N GLN A 145 -12.55 -9.30 4.62
CA GLN A 145 -13.33 -8.72 3.53
C GLN A 145 -14.48 -7.83 4.05
N TYR A 146 -14.71 -6.67 3.42
CA TYR A 146 -15.85 -5.78 3.67
C TYR A 146 -16.68 -5.50 2.41
N THR A 147 -17.97 -5.19 2.60
CA THR A 147 -18.85 -4.64 1.56
C THR A 147 -18.97 -3.12 1.69
N GLU A 148 -19.60 -2.48 0.70
CA GLU A 148 -19.96 -1.06 0.77
C GLU A 148 -20.77 -0.70 2.03
N GLU A 149 -21.57 -1.63 2.55
CA GLU A 149 -22.35 -1.39 3.78
C GLU A 149 -21.53 -1.55 5.05
N THR A 150 -20.44 -2.33 5.02
CA THR A 150 -19.64 -2.69 6.19
C THR A 150 -18.26 -2.04 6.18
N GLN A 151 -18.11 -0.88 5.52
CA GLN A 151 -16.81 -0.21 5.39
C GLN A 151 -16.22 0.15 6.77
N PRO A 152 -14.95 -0.20 7.05
CA PRO A 152 -14.33 -0.05 8.36
C PRO A 152 -13.53 1.26 8.50
N TRP A 153 -13.65 2.20 7.58
CA TRP A 153 -12.75 3.36 7.53
C TRP A 153 -13.22 4.55 8.37
N LEU A 154 -14.53 4.75 8.49
CA LEU A 154 -15.08 5.98 9.08
C LEU A 154 -14.89 6.01 10.60
N GLY A 155 -13.98 6.88 11.06
CA GLY A 155 -13.77 7.16 12.49
C GLY A 155 -12.93 6.13 13.24
N ASN A 156 -12.38 5.12 12.54
CA ASN A 156 -11.70 4.00 13.20
C ASN A 156 -10.18 4.18 13.34
N VAL A 157 -9.54 5.04 12.54
CA VAL A 157 -8.09 5.29 12.65
C VAL A 157 -7.85 6.39 13.71
N PRO A 158 -7.13 6.09 14.81
CA PRO A 158 -6.82 7.09 15.83
C PRO A 158 -5.98 8.24 15.27
N VAL A 159 -6.24 9.47 15.74
CA VAL A 159 -5.56 10.68 15.27
C VAL A 159 -4.08 10.75 15.65
N ASP A 160 -3.66 9.96 16.64
CA ASP A 160 -2.29 9.81 17.14
C ASP A 160 -1.53 8.67 16.45
N THR A 161 -2.04 8.13 15.35
CA THR A 161 -1.36 7.11 14.54
C THR A 161 -0.15 7.70 13.81
N ASP A 162 1.05 7.22 14.11
CA ASP A 162 2.28 7.57 13.38
C ASP A 162 2.45 6.70 12.13
N ILE A 163 2.23 5.39 12.26
CA ILE A 163 2.33 4.41 11.17
C ILE A 163 0.98 3.73 10.99
N LEU A 164 0.34 3.97 9.84
CA LEU A 164 -0.86 3.27 9.42
C LEU A 164 -0.47 2.10 8.49
N VAL A 165 -0.80 0.88 8.90
CA VAL A 165 -0.58 -0.34 8.12
C VAL A 165 -1.92 -0.75 7.51
N THR A 166 -2.05 -0.73 6.18
CA THR A 166 -3.24 -1.19 5.45
C THR A 166 -2.90 -2.35 4.53
N HIS A 167 -3.87 -3.22 4.24
CA HIS A 167 -3.71 -4.23 3.19
C HIS A 167 -3.86 -3.61 1.79
N CYS A 168 -4.99 -2.94 1.53
CA CYS A 168 -5.24 -2.34 0.22
C CYS A 168 -4.64 -0.92 0.10
N PRO A 169 -4.25 -0.52 -1.13
CA PRO A 169 -3.92 0.87 -1.42
C PRO A 169 -5.18 1.76 -1.34
N PRO A 170 -5.03 3.10 -1.26
CA PRO A 170 -6.15 4.02 -1.30
C PRO A 170 -7.00 3.86 -2.57
N GLU A 171 -8.32 3.84 -2.41
CA GLU A 171 -9.31 3.53 -3.47
C GLU A 171 -9.07 4.32 -4.77
N ALA A 172 -8.87 5.64 -4.70
CA ALA A 172 -8.67 6.46 -5.90
C ALA A 172 -7.41 6.06 -6.68
N TYR A 173 -6.35 5.67 -5.98
CA TYR A 173 -5.11 5.20 -6.57
C TYR A 173 -5.28 3.80 -7.16
N GLU A 174 -5.91 2.90 -6.42
CA GLU A 174 -6.23 1.54 -6.87
C GLU A 174 -7.11 1.54 -8.12
N SER A 175 -8.24 2.25 -8.06
CA SER A 175 -9.23 2.37 -9.13
C SER A 175 -8.64 2.91 -10.43
N LEU A 176 -7.63 3.77 -10.34
CA LEU A 176 -6.93 4.26 -11.52
C LEU A 176 -5.98 3.20 -12.09
N LEU A 177 -5.19 2.56 -11.24
CA LEU A 177 -4.13 1.63 -11.69
C LEU A 177 -4.63 0.23 -12.07
N SER A 178 -5.78 -0.20 -11.55
CA SER A 178 -6.37 -1.51 -11.86
C SER A 178 -7.12 -1.53 -13.20
N ARG A 179 -7.27 -0.37 -13.85
CA ARG A 179 -8.03 -0.26 -15.11
C ARG A 179 -7.28 -0.89 -16.29
N PRO A 180 -8.02 -1.54 -17.21
CA PRO A 180 -7.43 -2.07 -18.43
C PRO A 180 -6.88 -0.94 -19.29
N HIS A 181 -5.66 -1.13 -19.78
CA HIS A 181 -5.02 -0.18 -20.69
C HIS A 181 -5.79 -0.07 -22.00
N ARG A 182 -6.10 1.15 -22.42
CA ARG A 182 -6.82 1.43 -23.68
C ARG A 182 -5.87 1.82 -24.82
N GLY A 183 -4.57 1.97 -24.53
CA GLY A 183 -3.56 2.38 -25.50
C GLY A 183 -3.59 3.87 -25.80
N LEU A 184 -2.56 4.33 -26.50
CA LEU A 184 -2.24 5.74 -26.75
C LEU A 184 -3.42 6.65 -27.12
N ILE A 185 -4.30 6.20 -28.02
CA ILE A 185 -5.37 7.05 -28.58
C ILE A 185 -6.65 6.96 -27.72
N TRP A 186 -7.11 5.75 -27.41
CA TRP A 186 -8.39 5.53 -26.73
C TRP A 186 -8.37 5.92 -25.25
N ASP A 187 -7.19 6.04 -24.66
CA ASP A 187 -7.04 6.52 -23.29
C ASP A 187 -7.43 8.00 -23.14
N LEU A 188 -7.26 8.80 -24.21
CA LEU A 188 -7.61 10.22 -24.24
C LEU A 188 -9.11 10.46 -24.44
N VAL A 189 -9.88 9.43 -24.82
CA VAL A 189 -11.33 9.53 -24.97
C VAL A 189 -11.98 9.42 -23.57
N PRO A 190 -12.91 10.32 -23.20
CA PRO A 190 -13.59 10.29 -21.90
C PRO A 190 -14.12 8.90 -21.52
N ASN A 191 -13.77 8.47 -20.32
CA ASN A 191 -14.13 7.16 -19.78
C ASN A 191 -14.01 7.16 -18.24
N LEU A 192 -14.32 6.03 -17.59
CA LEU A 192 -14.29 5.93 -16.12
C LEU A 192 -12.91 6.25 -15.51
N ALA A 193 -11.80 6.08 -16.23
CA ALA A 193 -10.46 6.51 -15.79
C ALA A 193 -10.40 7.99 -15.44
N TRP A 194 -11.15 8.84 -16.15
CA TRP A 194 -11.21 10.27 -15.88
C TRP A 194 -11.76 10.57 -14.48
N VAL A 195 -12.75 9.79 -14.01
CA VAL A 195 -13.29 9.93 -12.66
C VAL A 195 -12.21 9.59 -11.62
N GLY A 196 -11.47 8.50 -11.82
CA GLY A 196 -10.36 8.12 -10.93
C GLY A 196 -9.25 9.18 -10.89
N ILE A 197 -8.91 9.76 -12.05
CA ILE A 197 -7.93 10.84 -12.15
C ILE A 197 -8.40 12.10 -11.43
N LEU A 198 -9.64 12.52 -11.66
CA LEU A 198 -10.22 13.68 -10.99
C LEU A 198 -10.24 13.49 -9.47
N ASN A 199 -10.59 12.30 -8.99
CA ASN A 199 -10.53 11.96 -7.57
C ASN A 199 -9.10 12.03 -7.03
N MET A 200 -8.14 11.39 -7.71
CA MET A 200 -6.73 11.41 -7.31
C MET A 200 -6.17 12.85 -7.24
N ILE A 201 -6.47 13.68 -8.24
CA ILE A 201 -6.08 15.09 -8.28
C ILE A 201 -6.78 15.87 -7.15
N TYR A 202 -8.09 15.68 -6.96
CA TYR A 202 -8.86 16.32 -5.91
C TYR A 202 -8.26 16.03 -4.52
N TYR A 203 -8.00 14.76 -4.20
CA TYR A 203 -7.39 14.37 -2.93
C TYR A 203 -5.95 14.88 -2.79
N GLY A 204 -5.18 14.87 -3.88
CA GLY A 204 -3.85 15.47 -3.91
C GLY A 204 -3.87 16.95 -3.56
N ILE A 205 -4.68 17.76 -4.27
CA ILE A 205 -4.81 19.21 -4.03
C ILE A 205 -5.34 19.47 -2.62
N ARG A 206 -6.38 18.74 -2.21
CA ARG A 206 -6.93 18.83 -0.85
C ARG A 206 -5.87 18.56 0.23
N SER A 207 -4.95 17.63 -0.01
CA SER A 207 -3.85 17.35 0.92
C SER A 207 -2.87 18.53 1.04
N VAL A 208 -2.53 19.19 -0.08
CA VAL A 208 -1.68 20.39 -0.09
C VAL A 208 -2.35 21.54 0.64
N LEU A 209 -3.60 21.83 0.30
CA LEU A 209 -4.36 22.91 0.92
C LEU A 209 -4.48 22.70 2.44
N ARG A 210 -4.70 21.47 2.91
CA ARG A 210 -4.74 21.18 4.33
C ARG A 210 -3.43 21.53 5.04
N VAL A 211 -2.28 21.16 4.46
CA VAL A 211 -0.96 21.47 5.03
C VAL A 211 -0.68 22.96 4.99
N TRP A 212 -0.82 23.60 3.82
CA TRP A 212 -0.48 25.01 3.63
C TRP A 212 -1.33 25.95 4.48
N PHE A 213 -2.62 25.63 4.65
CA PHE A 213 -3.55 26.43 5.45
C PHE A 213 -3.72 25.92 6.88
N ARG A 214 -2.96 24.90 7.31
CA ARG A 214 -3.06 24.26 8.64
C ARG A 214 -4.49 23.85 9.02
N LEU A 215 -5.29 23.46 8.02
CA LEU A 215 -6.66 23.01 8.20
C LEU A 215 -6.61 21.57 8.76
N ASN A 216 -6.62 21.47 10.09
CA ASN A 216 -6.46 20.28 10.95
C ASN A 216 -5.03 20.09 11.47
N THR A 217 -4.75 20.71 12.62
CA THR A 217 -3.46 20.73 13.32
C THR A 217 -2.96 19.38 13.86
N ARG A 218 -3.66 18.28 13.60
CA ARG A 218 -3.33 16.94 14.11
C ARG A 218 -3.52 15.79 13.12
N ILE A 219 -3.97 16.06 11.88
CA ILE A 219 -3.88 15.04 10.83
C ILE A 219 -2.46 15.16 10.28
N THR A 220 -1.65 14.14 10.56
CA THR A 220 -0.24 13.96 10.22
C THR A 220 0.27 14.89 9.12
N GLU A 221 1.38 15.59 9.39
CA GLU A 221 2.03 16.60 8.55
C GLU A 221 2.51 16.08 7.17
N GLY A 222 2.04 14.91 6.75
CA GLY A 222 2.59 14.14 5.67
C GLY A 222 2.41 12.65 5.92
N SER A 223 2.49 11.84 4.86
CA SER A 223 2.53 10.38 5.02
C SER A 223 3.36 9.79 3.88
N ILE A 224 4.22 8.82 4.21
CA ILE A 224 4.93 8.02 3.21
C ILE A 224 4.09 6.78 2.97
N MET A 225 3.57 6.62 1.75
CA MET A 225 2.93 5.37 1.35
C MET A 225 3.99 4.41 0.83
N VAL A 226 4.00 3.19 1.39
CA VAL A 226 4.92 2.13 0.98
C VAL A 226 4.11 0.95 0.46
N ASN A 227 4.39 0.54 -0.78
CA ASN A 227 3.95 -0.76 -1.28
C ASN A 227 4.98 -1.82 -0.88
N ALA A 228 4.60 -2.69 0.06
CA ALA A 228 5.47 -3.73 0.60
C ALA A 228 5.26 -5.13 -0.01
N ALA A 229 4.39 -5.28 -1.02
CA ALA A 229 4.06 -6.57 -1.62
C ALA A 229 5.29 -7.26 -2.24
N GLN A 230 5.56 -8.50 -1.83
CA GLN A 230 6.75 -9.25 -2.25
C GLN A 230 6.51 -10.14 -3.48
N VAL A 231 5.28 -10.65 -3.66
CA VAL A 231 4.93 -11.61 -4.70
C VAL A 231 4.14 -10.95 -5.83
N GLN A 232 4.37 -11.41 -7.07
CA GLN A 232 3.61 -10.97 -8.23
C GLN A 232 2.29 -11.72 -8.33
N GLY A 233 1.17 -11.08 -7.97
CA GLY A 233 -0.16 -11.69 -8.02
C GLY A 233 -0.17 -13.06 -7.33
N ASN A 234 -0.80 -14.06 -7.94
CA ASN A 234 -0.86 -15.43 -7.39
C ASN A 234 0.23 -16.36 -7.95
N THR A 235 1.33 -15.82 -8.48
CA THR A 235 2.37 -16.64 -9.12
C THR A 235 3.22 -17.43 -8.13
N GLY A 236 3.21 -17.05 -6.84
CA GLY A 236 4.10 -17.60 -5.82
C GLY A 236 5.57 -17.23 -6.00
N LYS A 237 5.89 -16.35 -6.97
CA LYS A 237 7.25 -15.89 -7.23
C LYS A 237 7.53 -14.58 -6.49
N VAL A 238 8.50 -14.61 -5.59
CA VAL A 238 9.04 -13.41 -4.94
C VAL A 238 9.80 -12.59 -5.98
N ILE A 239 9.33 -11.38 -6.25
CA ILE A 239 9.94 -10.48 -7.25
C ILE A 239 10.45 -9.18 -6.63
N ASN A 240 9.85 -8.73 -5.53
CA ASN A 240 10.22 -7.51 -4.84
C ASN A 240 11.05 -7.84 -3.61
N ARG A 241 11.86 -6.87 -3.17
CA ARG A 241 12.62 -6.95 -1.91
C ARG A 241 11.82 -6.29 -0.79
N ALA A 242 12.17 -6.60 0.46
CA ALA A 242 11.62 -5.89 1.61
C ALA A 242 11.90 -4.39 1.48
N VAL A 243 10.91 -3.57 1.83
CA VAL A 243 11.06 -2.12 1.77
C VAL A 243 11.59 -1.60 3.10
N ILE A 244 12.55 -0.68 3.04
CA ILE A 244 13.16 -0.08 4.22
C ILE A 244 12.75 1.39 4.26
N VAL A 245 12.23 1.84 5.39
CA VAL A 245 11.90 3.24 5.67
C VAL A 245 12.66 3.67 6.91
N ASP A 246 13.50 4.69 6.75
CA ASP A 246 14.23 5.30 7.85
C ASP A 246 13.46 6.56 8.32
N ILE A 247 13.06 6.58 9.60
CA ILE A 247 12.30 7.68 10.25
C ILE A 247 13.00 8.21 11.50
#